data_AF-A0A730MDX6-F1
#
_entry.id   AF-A0A730MDX6-F1
#
_cell.length_a   1.000
_cell.length_b   1.000
_cell.length_c   1.000
_cell.angle_alpha   90.00
_cell.angle_beta   90.00
_cell.angle_gamma   90.00
#
_symmetry.space_group_name_H-M   'P 1'
#
loop_
_entity.id
_entity.type
_entity.pdbx_description
1 polymer ?
#
loop_
_entity_poly.entity_id
_entity_poly.type
_entity_poly.pdbx_seq_one_letter_code
_entity_poly.pdbx_strand_id
1 'polypeptide(L)' 'DFHSNRERVITFDKTMNWEINDWLNLANENEFDINNDNKLFYLTHDGISICLSQNGRLGMVSLR' A
#
# COMPACT_ATOMS: atom_id res chain seq x y z
N ASP A 1 10.28 -19.78 -19.50
CA ASP A 1 10.75 -19.48 -18.13
C ASP A 1 9.81 -18.55 -17.40
N PHE A 2 8.88 -19.17 -16.66
CA PHE A 2 7.97 -18.53 -15.71
C PHE A 2 8.64 -18.43 -14.33
N HIS A 3 9.87 -17.94 -14.29
CA HIS A 3 10.68 -17.86 -13.08
C HIS A 3 11.24 -16.45 -12.97
N SER A 4 10.67 -15.66 -12.05
CA SER A 4 11.38 -14.68 -11.20
C SER A 4 10.56 -13.44 -10.80
N ASN A 5 9.23 -13.44 -10.91
CA ASN A 5 8.43 -12.48 -10.16
C ASN A 5 7.56 -13.26 -9.18
N ARG A 6 8.10 -13.47 -7.96
CA ARG A 6 7.26 -13.75 -6.81
C ARG A 6 6.28 -12.59 -6.74
N GLU A 7 5.03 -12.81 -7.13
CA GLU A 7 3.92 -11.92 -6.78
C GLU A 7 4.05 -11.68 -5.28
N ARG A 8 4.42 -10.46 -4.89
CA ARG A 8 4.45 -10.04 -3.48
C ARG A 8 2.99 -9.92 -3.05
N VAL A 9 2.36 -11.07 -2.78
CA VAL A 9 0.98 -11.11 -2.29
C VAL A 9 1.01 -10.62 -0.85
N ILE A 10 0.50 -9.42 -0.64
CA ILE A 10 0.28 -8.87 0.69
C ILE A 10 -1.07 -9.40 1.16
N THR A 11 -1.05 -10.32 2.11
CA THR A 11 -2.28 -10.81 2.72
C THR A 11 -2.83 -9.77 3.68
N PHE A 12 -4.11 -9.41 3.49
CA PHE A 12 -4.80 -8.39 4.28
C PHE A 12 -4.74 -8.65 5.79
N ASP A 13 -4.67 -9.92 6.21
CA ASP A 13 -4.56 -10.33 7.61
C ASP A 13 -3.31 -9.74 8.31
N LYS A 14 -2.20 -9.57 7.57
CA LYS A 14 -0.99 -8.95 8.11
C LYS A 14 -1.09 -7.45 8.21
N THR A 15 -1.86 -6.83 7.31
CA THR A 15 -2.03 -5.37 7.24
C THR A 15 -3.05 -4.82 8.23
N MET A 16 -3.83 -5.69 8.90
CA MET A 16 -4.91 -5.28 9.80
C MET A 16 -4.40 -4.49 11.03
N ASN A 17 -3.14 -4.71 11.41
CA ASN A 17 -2.48 -4.03 12.53
C ASN A 17 -1.41 -3.03 12.10
N TRP A 18 -1.32 -2.72 10.80
CA TRP A 18 -0.30 -1.81 10.29
C TRP A 18 -0.62 -0.37 10.65
N GLU A 19 0.40 0.32 11.15
CA GLU A 19 0.39 1.76 11.34
C GLU A 19 0.87 2.45 10.06
N ILE A 20 0.77 3.77 10.01
CA ILE A 20 1.10 4.53 8.80
C ILE A 20 2.55 4.29 8.35
N ASN A 21 3.49 4.13 9.28
CA ASN A 21 4.89 3.88 8.96
C ASN A 21 5.11 2.53 8.27
N ASP A 22 4.35 1.49 8.62
CA ASP A 22 4.45 0.18 7.97
C ASP A 22 4.01 0.29 6.50
N TRP A 23 2.94 1.03 6.25
CA TRP A 23 2.47 1.33 4.90
C TRP A 23 3.45 2.18 4.08
N LEU A 24 4.06 3.19 4.69
CA LEU A 24 5.07 4.01 4.03
C LEU A 24 6.35 3.23 3.74
N ASN A 25 6.75 2.32 4.64
CA ASN A 25 7.89 1.42 4.41
C ASN A 25 7.60 0.49 3.24
N LEU A 26 6.42 -0.14 3.21
CA LEU A 26 5.99 -0.94 2.08
C LEU A 26 5.98 -0.13 0.79
N ALA A 27 5.42 1.08 0.83
CA ALA A 27 5.36 1.97 -0.33
C ALA A 27 6.76 2.26 -0.88
N ASN A 28 7.71 2.59 -0.01
CA ASN A 28 9.10 2.83 -0.41
C ASN A 28 9.79 1.56 -0.95
N GLU A 29 9.60 0.39 -0.32
CA GLU A 29 10.18 -0.88 -0.76
C GLU A 29 9.66 -1.37 -2.12
N ASN A 30 8.48 -0.90 -2.52
CA ASN A 30 7.80 -1.28 -3.75
C ASN A 30 7.64 -0.09 -4.71
N GLU A 31 8.31 1.04 -4.44
CA GLU A 31 8.29 2.22 -5.31
C GLU A 31 6.86 2.71 -5.63
N PHE A 32 6.00 2.74 -4.61
CA PHE A 32 4.69 3.40 -4.71
C PHE A 32 4.88 4.91 -4.64
N ASP A 33 4.11 5.63 -5.45
CA ASP A 33 3.94 7.06 -5.28
C ASP A 33 3.12 7.33 -4.02
N ILE A 34 3.63 8.24 -3.19
CA ILE A 34 3.02 8.61 -1.91
C ILE A 34 2.51 10.04 -2.01
N ASN A 35 1.19 10.22 -1.89
CA ASN A 35 0.56 11.53 -1.81
C ASN A 35 -0.17 11.68 -0.47
N ASN A 36 0.01 12.84 0.18
CA ASN A 36 -0.63 13.17 1.45
C ASN A 36 -1.49 14.43 1.27
N ASP A 37 -2.82 14.26 1.33
CA ASP A 37 -3.79 15.35 1.22
C ASP A 37 -4.33 15.76 2.61
N ASN A 38 -3.42 16.06 3.54
CA ASN A 38 -3.65 16.55 4.93
C ASN A 38 -4.66 15.77 5.81
N LYS A 39 -5.28 14.71 5.29
CA LYS A 39 -6.33 13.90 5.91
C LYS A 39 -6.21 12.44 5.52
N LEU A 40 -5.65 12.16 4.34
CA LEU A 40 -5.51 10.83 3.77
C LEU A 40 -4.14 10.67 3.11
N PHE A 41 -3.62 9.44 3.18
CA PHE A 41 -2.48 9.00 2.40
C PHE A 41 -2.96 8.16 1.24
N TYR A 42 -2.44 8.45 0.06
CA TYR A 42 -2.67 7.70 -1.16
C TYR A 42 -1.35 7.05 -1.55
N LEU A 43 -1.34 5.73 -1.64
CA LEU A 43 -0.23 4.96 -2.18
C LEU A 43 -0.67 4.41 -3.53
N THR A 44 0.04 4.74 -4.59
CA THR A 44 -0.30 4.28 -5.94
C THR A 44 0.89 3.63 -6.63
N HIS A 45 0.67 2.47 -7.23
CA HIS A 45 1.70 1.76 -8.00
C HIS A 45 1.02 0.85 -9.02
N ASP A 46 1.42 0.95 -10.28
CA ASP A 46 0.99 0.12 -11.42
C ASP A 46 -0.37 -0.58 -11.27
N GLY A 47 -1.46 0.18 -11.43
CA GLY A 47 -2.84 -0.34 -11.36
C GLY A 47 -3.41 -0.53 -9.94
N ILE A 48 -2.59 -0.36 -8.90
CA ILE A 48 -3.00 -0.42 -7.49
C ILE A 48 -3.13 0.99 -6.93
N SER A 49 -4.20 1.26 -6.19
CA SER A 49 -4.36 2.47 -5.38
C SER A 49 -4.88 2.11 -3.99
N ILE A 50 -4.12 2.50 -2.97
CA ILE A 50 -4.42 2.27 -1.57
C ILE A 50 -4.68 3.62 -0.91
N CYS A 51 -5.84 3.77 -0.28
CA CYS A 51 -6.20 4.95 0.49
C CYS A 51 -6.17 4.60 1.98
N LEU A 52 -5.41 5.39 2.75
CA LEU A 52 -5.20 5.22 4.18
C LEU A 52 -5.61 6.49 4.92
N SER A 53 -6.14 6.32 6.13
CA SER A 53 -6.24 7.43 7.10
C SER A 53 -4.86 7.83 7.62
N GLN A 54 -4.77 8.99 8.28
CA GLN A 54 -3.51 9.42 8.92
C GLN A 54 -2.99 8.45 9.99
N ASN A 55 -3.85 7.61 10.54
CA ASN A 55 -3.47 6.61 11.55
C ASN A 55 -3.09 5.26 10.91
N GLY A 56 -2.93 5.20 9.58
CA GLY A 56 -2.59 3.96 8.85
C GLY A 56 -3.77 3.01 8.65
N ARG A 57 -4.99 3.36 9.09
CA ARG A 57 -6.17 2.52 8.85
C ARG A 57 -6.53 2.52 7.38
N LEU A 58 -6.67 1.31 6.82
CA LEU A 58 -7.09 1.08 5.45
C LEU A 58 -8.52 1.58 5.24
N GLY A 59 -8.68 2.53 4.31
CA GLY A 59 -10.00 3.02 3.89
C GLY A 59 -10.50 2.30 2.65
N MET A 60 -9.64 2.18 1.63
CA MET A 60 -10.00 1.61 0.33
C MET A 60 -8.78 1.04 -0.38
N VAL A 61 -8.97 -0.04 -1.14
CA VAL A 61 -8.02 -0.53 -2.14
C VAL A 61 -8.74 -0.64 -3.47
N SER A 62 -8.12 -0.11 -4.53
CA SER A 62 -8.55 -0.26 -5.91
C SER A 62 -7.47 -1.01 -6.68
N LEU A 63 -7.91 -1.97 -7.51
CA LEU A 63 -7.08 -2.72 -8.45
C LEU A 63 -7.68 -2.50 -9.84
N ARG A 64 -6.85 -2.17 -10.83
CA ARG A 64 -7.28 -1.85 -12.19
C ARG A 64 -6.71 -2.83 -13.20
#